data_AF-R5PT48-F1
#
_entry.id   AF-R5PT48-F1
#
_cell.length_a   1.000
_cell.length_b   1.000
_cell.length_c   1.000
_cell.angle_alpha   90.00
_cell.angle_beta   90.00
_cell.angle_gamma   90.00
#
_symmetry.space_group_name_H-M   'P 1'
#
loop_
_entity.id
_entity.type
_entity.pdbx_description
1 polymer ?
#
loop_
_entity_poly.entity_id
_entity_poly.type
_entity_poly.pdbx_seq_one_letter_code
_entity_poly.pdbx_strand_id
1 'polypeptide(L)'
;MSIKNDCDNDTLLVKAVPHGPTCHTGTDTCWGEDNESNPLAFLSELQDFIERRHKEMPEGSYTTSLFQKGVNRIAQKVGEEALETVIEATNGTNDKLIYEASDMFYHLIVLLTEKGLRIEDVAAELQKRHDPNWDKARRVKKSKE
;
A
#
# COMPACT_ATOMS: atom_id res chain seq x y z
N MET A 1 19.59 11.30 1.50
CA MET A 1 19.66 11.96 0.17
C MET A 1 20.04 10.91 -0.87
N SER A 2 19.41 10.93 -2.04
CA SER A 2 19.76 10.04 -3.17
C SER A 2 19.80 10.83 -4.47
N ILE A 3 20.59 10.35 -5.43
CA ILE A 3 20.78 10.96 -6.75
C ILE A 3 20.61 9.84 -7.79
N LYS A 4 19.80 10.08 -8.82
CA LYS A 4 19.60 9.18 -9.96
C LYS A 4 19.75 9.95 -11.26
N ASN A 5 20.24 9.29 -12.29
CA ASN A 5 20.20 9.80 -13.67
C ASN A 5 18.92 9.32 -14.35
N ASP A 6 18.46 10.04 -15.36
CA ASP A 6 17.44 9.56 -16.28
C ASP A 6 18.00 8.59 -17.33
N CYS A 7 17.19 8.19 -18.31
CA CYS A 7 17.52 7.10 -19.22
C CYS A 7 18.52 7.48 -20.33
N ASP A 8 18.54 8.74 -20.74
CA ASP A 8 19.45 9.32 -21.73
C ASP A 8 20.59 10.13 -21.10
N ASN A 9 20.63 10.22 -19.78
CA ASN A 9 21.69 10.80 -18.96
C ASN A 9 21.84 12.32 -19.10
N ASP A 10 20.74 13.04 -19.34
CA ASP A 10 20.75 14.50 -19.42
C ASP A 10 20.09 15.19 -18.21
N THR A 11 19.39 14.43 -17.34
CA THR A 11 18.73 14.97 -16.15
C THR A 11 19.02 14.16 -14.89
N LEU A 12 19.32 14.86 -13.79
CA LEU A 12 19.49 14.26 -12.45
C LEU A 12 18.24 14.46 -11.58
N LEU A 13 17.73 13.37 -10.99
CA LEU A 13 16.77 13.41 -9.89
C LEU A 13 17.50 13.37 -8.55
N VAL A 14 17.38 14.44 -7.78
CA VAL A 14 17.92 14.55 -6.42
C VAL A 14 16.78 14.49 -5.40
N LYS A 15 16.79 13.48 -4.52
CA LYS A 15 15.86 13.41 -3.37
C LYS A 15 16.58 13.86 -2.11
N ALA A 16 16.10 14.93 -1.47
CA ALA A 16 16.67 15.51 -0.27
C ALA A 16 15.57 15.77 0.79
N VAL A 17 15.97 15.84 2.06
CA VAL A 17 15.10 16.26 3.17
C VAL A 17 15.42 17.73 3.45
N PRO A 18 14.48 18.67 3.27
CA PRO A 18 14.73 20.08 3.50
C PRO A 18 14.94 20.37 5.00
N HIS A 19 15.85 21.31 5.30
CA HIS A 19 16.10 21.81 6.66
C HIS A 19 15.64 23.27 6.74
N GLY A 20 14.35 23.49 7.01
CA GLY A 20 13.69 24.79 6.91
C GLY A 20 13.00 24.99 5.54
N PRO A 21 12.40 26.16 5.29
CA PRO A 21 11.69 26.43 4.04
C PRO A 21 12.68 26.44 2.87
N THR A 22 12.37 25.68 1.82
CA THR A 22 13.24 25.59 0.63
C THR A 22 13.19 26.87 -0.19
N CYS A 23 12.04 27.56 -0.22
CA CYS A 23 11.86 28.77 -1.01
C CYS A 23 12.28 30.04 -0.26
N HIS A 24 12.85 31.00 -0.98
CA HIS A 24 13.23 32.31 -0.45
C HIS A 24 12.05 33.18 0.02
N THR A 25 10.81 32.84 -0.37
CA THR A 25 9.57 33.47 0.11
C THR A 25 9.03 32.83 1.39
N GLY A 26 9.69 31.79 1.90
CA GLY A 26 9.26 31.03 3.07
C GLY A 26 8.31 29.87 2.78
N THR A 27 8.00 29.59 1.51
CA THR A 27 7.18 28.43 1.12
C THR A 27 7.99 27.13 1.03
N ASP A 28 7.31 25.99 1.10
CA ASP A 28 7.92 24.65 1.08
C ASP A 28 8.58 24.30 -0.26
N THR A 29 7.94 24.71 -1.35
CA THR A 29 8.42 24.55 -2.72
C THR A 29 8.47 25.89 -3.45
N CYS A 30 9.20 25.94 -4.57
CA CYS A 30 9.26 27.13 -5.43
C CYS A 30 7.92 27.48 -6.09
N TRP A 31 6.97 26.54 -6.14
CA TRP A 31 5.64 26.73 -6.72
C TRP A 31 4.57 27.10 -5.67
N GLY A 32 4.95 27.22 -4.40
CA GLY A 32 4.01 27.54 -3.32
C GLY A 32 3.08 26.38 -2.95
N GLU A 33 3.45 25.16 -3.33
CA GLU A 33 2.76 23.93 -2.95
C GLU A 33 3.35 23.38 -1.65
N ASP A 34 2.51 22.72 -0.84
CA ASP A 34 2.92 22.02 0.37
C ASP A 34 3.72 20.77 -0.01
N ASN A 35 4.89 20.58 0.61
CA ASN A 35 5.74 19.43 0.34
C ASN A 35 5.38 18.25 1.26
N GLU A 36 4.11 17.85 1.26
CA GLU A 36 3.61 16.76 2.08
C GLU A 36 3.62 15.44 1.31
N SER A 37 4.15 14.39 1.95
CA SER A 37 4.01 13.04 1.44
C SER A 37 2.55 12.60 1.54
N ASN A 38 1.98 12.07 0.46
CA ASN A 38 0.68 11.43 0.50
C ASN A 38 0.75 10.21 1.44
N PRO A 39 0.04 10.19 2.58
CA PRO A 39 0.12 9.09 3.53
C PRO A 39 -0.26 7.73 2.94
N LEU A 40 -1.08 7.70 1.88
CA LEU A 40 -1.46 6.47 1.21
C LEU A 40 -0.35 5.91 0.30
N ALA A 41 0.58 6.75 -0.17
CA ALA A 41 1.75 6.29 -0.92
C ALA A 41 2.65 5.38 -0.08
N PHE A 42 2.57 5.50 1.25
CA PHE A 42 3.24 4.60 2.19
C PHE A 42 2.84 3.13 2.02
N LEU A 43 1.64 2.82 1.54
CA LEU A 43 1.23 1.42 1.30
C LEU A 43 2.10 0.74 0.24
N SER A 44 2.47 1.48 -0.81
CA SER A 44 3.41 1.02 -1.84
C SER A 44 4.82 0.85 -1.26
N GLU A 45 5.30 1.81 -0.48
CA GLU A 45 6.62 1.74 0.17
C GLU A 45 6.71 0.56 1.17
N LEU A 46 5.63 0.32 1.92
CA LEU A 46 5.49 -0.82 2.81
C LEU A 46 5.55 -2.13 2.04
N GLN A 47 4.88 -2.21 0.88
CA GLN A 47 4.95 -3.41 0.06
C GLN A 47 6.36 -3.63 -0.52
N ASP A 48 7.05 -2.58 -0.98
CA ASP A 48 8.44 -2.70 -1.45
C ASP A 48 9.37 -3.26 -0.36
N PHE A 49 9.14 -2.84 0.89
CA PHE A 49 9.84 -3.39 2.04
C PHE A 49 9.49 -4.87 2.28
N ILE A 50 8.21 -5.26 2.20
CA ILE A 50 7.75 -6.64 2.37
C ILE A 50 8.30 -7.55 1.26
N GLU A 51 8.31 -7.10 0.00
CA GLU A 51 8.92 -7.82 -1.12
C GLU A 51 10.41 -8.07 -0.90
N ARG A 52 11.13 -7.08 -0.39
CA ARG A 52 12.54 -7.25 -0.02
C ARG A 52 12.70 -8.29 1.08
N ARG A 53 11.86 -8.24 2.12
CA ARG A 53 11.85 -9.24 3.20
C ARG A 53 11.52 -10.65 2.68
N HIS A 54 10.63 -10.77 1.72
CA HIS A 54 10.30 -12.03 1.08
C HIS A 54 11.49 -12.63 0.30
N LYS A 55 12.30 -11.78 -0.36
CA LYS A 55 13.51 -12.21 -1.08
C LYS A 55 14.66 -12.56 -0.14
N GLU A 56 14.88 -11.75 0.89
CA GLU A 56 16.00 -11.89 1.82
C GLU A 56 15.76 -12.96 2.90
N MET A 57 14.50 -13.23 3.25
CA MET A 57 14.07 -14.14 4.32
C MET A 57 14.89 -14.01 5.62
N PRO A 58 15.03 -12.79 6.20
CA PRO A 58 15.85 -12.59 7.39
C PRO A 58 15.28 -13.35 8.59
N GLU A 59 16.18 -13.97 9.37
CA GLU A 59 15.83 -14.73 10.56
C GLU A 59 15.19 -13.85 11.64
N GLY A 60 14.22 -14.39 12.38
CA GLY A 60 13.52 -13.69 13.47
C GLY A 60 12.50 -12.63 13.02
N SER A 61 12.33 -12.36 11.73
CA SER A 61 11.32 -11.42 11.24
C SER A 61 9.92 -12.06 11.22
N TYR A 62 8.93 -11.34 11.76
CA TYR A 62 7.52 -11.76 11.72
C TYR A 62 7.05 -12.07 10.29
N THR A 63 7.37 -11.19 9.33
CA THR A 63 7.01 -11.36 7.91
C THR A 63 7.62 -12.62 7.32
N THR A 64 8.89 -12.93 7.61
CA THR A 64 9.54 -14.19 7.21
C THR A 64 8.76 -15.40 7.74
N SER A 65 8.33 -15.35 9.00
CA SER A 65 7.58 -16.46 9.61
C SER A 65 6.22 -16.69 8.94
N LEU A 66 5.59 -15.65 8.39
CA LEU A 66 4.33 -15.76 7.65
C LEU A 66 4.56 -16.45 6.30
N PHE A 67 5.55 -16.01 5.53
CA PHE A 67 5.91 -16.62 4.25
C PHE A 67 6.32 -18.10 4.41
N GLN A 68 7.10 -18.44 5.45
CA GLN A 68 7.46 -19.83 5.74
C GLN A 68 6.25 -20.73 6.07
N LYS A 69 5.19 -20.17 6.68
CA LYS A 69 3.93 -20.89 6.96
C LYS A 69 3.02 -20.98 5.74
N GLY A 70 3.33 -20.24 4.68
CA GLY A 70 2.66 -20.29 3.38
C GLY A 70 1.30 -19.59 3.31
N VAL A 71 0.78 -19.54 2.08
CA VAL A 71 -0.44 -18.82 1.70
C VAL A 71 -1.66 -19.07 2.60
N ASN A 72 -1.87 -20.29 3.10
CA ASN A 72 -3.03 -20.61 3.92
C ASN A 72 -3.01 -19.86 5.27
N ARG A 73 -1.84 -19.78 5.91
CA ARG A 73 -1.71 -19.06 7.19
C ARG A 73 -1.85 -17.55 6.98
N ILE A 74 -1.32 -17.03 5.87
CA ILE A 74 -1.44 -15.61 5.53
C ILE A 74 -2.91 -15.25 5.28
N ALA A 75 -3.61 -16.04 4.47
CA ALA A 75 -5.03 -15.84 4.19
C ALA A 75 -5.89 -15.96 5.45
N GLN A 76 -5.56 -16.89 6.36
CA GLN A 76 -6.21 -16.99 7.66
C GLN A 76 -6.10 -15.67 8.45
N LYS A 77 -4.91 -15.07 8.51
CA LYS A 77 -4.71 -13.79 9.21
C LYS A 77 -5.55 -12.67 8.60
N VAL A 78 -5.62 -12.56 7.27
CA VAL A 78 -6.52 -11.59 6.62
C VAL A 78 -7.98 -11.78 7.08
N GLY A 79 -8.44 -13.03 7.21
CA GLY A 79 -9.79 -13.33 7.71
C GLY A 79 -10.00 -13.01 9.18
N GLU A 80 -9.01 -13.30 10.04
CA GLU A 80 -9.01 -12.94 11.47
C GLU A 80 -9.15 -11.41 11.62
N GLU A 81 -8.28 -10.62 10.98
CA GLU A 81 -8.31 -9.16 11.08
C GLU A 81 -9.56 -8.53 10.48
N ALA A 82 -10.10 -9.10 9.40
CA ALA A 82 -11.35 -8.63 8.82
C ALA A 82 -12.53 -8.80 9.80
N LEU A 83 -12.56 -9.92 10.55
CA LEU A 83 -13.59 -10.15 11.56
C LEU A 83 -13.41 -9.18 12.74
N GLU A 84 -12.19 -9.00 13.22
CA GLU A 84 -11.87 -8.07 14.31
C GLU A 84 -12.21 -6.62 13.93
N THR A 85 -11.89 -6.20 12.70
CA THR A 85 -12.28 -4.89 12.14
C THR A 85 -13.80 -4.68 12.19
N VAL A 86 -14.60 -5.69 11.81
CA VAL A 86 -16.07 -5.61 11.85
C VAL A 86 -16.60 -5.54 13.28
N ILE A 87 -15.99 -6.28 14.21
CA ILE A 87 -16.35 -6.24 15.63
C ILE A 87 -16.10 -4.84 16.19
N GLU A 88 -14.91 -4.27 15.94
CA GLU A 88 -14.56 -2.94 16.44
C GLU A 88 -15.38 -1.82 15.78
N ALA A 89 -15.80 -1.99 14.52
CA ALA A 89 -16.73 -1.07 13.85
C ALA A 89 -18.13 -1.05 14.49
N THR A 90 -18.56 -2.16 15.10
CA THR A 90 -19.92 -2.31 15.63
C THR A 90 -20.02 -2.09 17.13
N ASN A 91 -19.00 -2.50 17.89
CA ASN A 91 -19.01 -2.52 19.36
C ASN A 91 -17.74 -1.92 19.99
N GLY A 92 -16.84 -1.37 19.17
CA GLY A 92 -15.50 -0.94 19.57
C GLY A 92 -15.30 0.57 19.65
N THR A 93 -14.04 0.98 19.44
CA THR A 93 -13.65 2.40 19.34
C THR A 93 -13.03 2.69 17.98
N ASN A 94 -13.02 3.97 17.58
CA ASN A 94 -12.38 4.39 16.33
C ASN A 94 -10.88 4.06 16.31
N ASP A 95 -10.18 4.18 17.44
CA ASP A 95 -8.74 3.87 17.53
C ASP A 95 -8.48 2.39 17.28
N LYS A 96 -9.31 1.51 17.86
CA LYS A 96 -9.22 0.07 17.63
C LYS A 96 -9.64 -0.32 16.22
N LEU A 97 -10.68 0.31 15.68
CA LEU A 97 -11.09 0.11 14.29
C LEU A 97 -9.94 0.44 13.32
N ILE A 98 -9.24 1.56 13.55
CA ILE A 98 -8.07 1.93 12.74
C ILE A 98 -6.95 0.90 12.91
N TYR A 99 -6.72 0.41 14.13
CA TYR A 99 -5.71 -0.60 14.42
C TYR A 99 -5.98 -1.92 13.67
N GLU A 100 -7.18 -2.51 13.81
CA GLU A 100 -7.50 -3.78 13.15
C GLU A 100 -7.61 -3.63 11.63
N ALA A 101 -8.13 -2.50 11.14
CA ALA A 101 -8.12 -2.22 9.72
C ALA A 101 -6.67 -2.14 9.19
N SER A 102 -5.75 -1.56 9.96
CA SER A 102 -4.33 -1.49 9.60
C SER A 102 -3.70 -2.88 9.55
N ASP A 103 -3.99 -3.77 10.51
CA ASP A 103 -3.47 -5.14 10.50
C ASP A 103 -4.06 -5.96 9.33
N MET A 104 -5.35 -5.76 9.02
CA MET A 104 -5.99 -6.33 7.84
C MET A 104 -5.28 -5.89 6.55
N PHE A 105 -4.99 -4.59 6.39
CA PHE A 105 -4.26 -4.08 5.21
C PHE A 105 -2.83 -4.62 5.14
N TYR A 106 -2.12 -4.69 6.27
CA TYR A 106 -0.79 -5.28 6.33
C TYR A 106 -0.81 -6.74 5.84
N HIS A 107 -1.71 -7.55 6.41
CA HIS A 107 -1.83 -8.96 6.05
C HIS A 107 -2.32 -9.17 4.61
N LEU A 108 -3.16 -8.27 4.09
CA LEU A 108 -3.56 -8.28 2.68
C LEU A 108 -2.35 -7.99 1.77
N ILE A 109 -1.49 -7.03 2.11
CA ILE A 109 -0.27 -6.74 1.33
C ILE A 109 0.71 -7.92 1.35
N VAL A 110 0.87 -8.59 2.50
CA VAL A 110 1.67 -9.83 2.58
C VAL A 110 1.07 -10.91 1.67
N LEU A 111 -0.25 -11.09 1.67
CA LEU A 111 -0.95 -12.04 0.81
C LEU A 111 -0.75 -11.73 -0.68
N LEU A 112 -0.92 -10.46 -1.08
CA LEU A 112 -0.67 -10.04 -2.46
C LEU A 112 0.76 -10.35 -2.87
N THR A 113 1.73 -10.03 -2.01
CA THR A 113 3.15 -10.31 -2.26
C THR A 113 3.43 -11.81 -2.45
N GLU A 114 2.88 -12.67 -1.58
CA GLU A 114 2.96 -14.14 -1.71
C GLU A 114 2.38 -14.64 -3.04
N LYS A 115 1.35 -13.95 -3.55
CA LYS A 115 0.69 -14.27 -4.82
C LYS A 115 1.35 -13.62 -6.04
N GLY A 116 2.42 -12.84 -5.86
CA GLY A 116 3.08 -12.09 -6.94
C GLY A 116 2.28 -10.91 -7.46
N LEU A 117 1.43 -10.32 -6.63
CA LEU A 117 0.57 -9.17 -6.91
C LEU A 117 0.96 -7.97 -6.05
N ARG A 118 0.51 -6.79 -6.45
CA ARG A 118 0.72 -5.56 -5.71
C ARG A 118 -0.56 -4.82 -5.31
N ILE A 119 -0.44 -3.96 -4.30
CA ILE A 119 -1.52 -3.11 -3.82
C ILE A 119 -2.00 -2.15 -4.92
N GLU A 120 -1.11 -1.76 -5.83
CA GLU A 120 -1.46 -0.98 -7.02
C GLU A 120 -2.39 -1.75 -7.97
N ASP A 121 -2.31 -3.10 -8.02
CA ASP A 121 -3.25 -3.90 -8.82
C ASP A 121 -4.67 -3.81 -8.25
N VAL A 122 -4.79 -3.81 -6.91
CA VAL A 122 -6.07 -3.60 -6.22
C VAL A 122 -6.59 -2.19 -6.46
N ALA A 123 -5.72 -1.18 -6.36
CA ALA A 123 -6.09 0.21 -6.64
C ALA A 123 -6.55 0.39 -8.09
N ALA A 124 -5.86 -0.20 -9.07
CA ALA A 124 -6.23 -0.17 -10.48
C ALA A 124 -7.59 -0.84 -10.72
N GLU A 125 -7.87 -1.95 -10.05
CA GLU A 125 -9.18 -2.60 -10.10
C GLU A 125 -10.29 -1.70 -9.49
N LEU A 126 -10.02 -1.03 -8.37
CA LEU A 126 -10.97 -0.08 -7.77
C LEU A 126 -11.23 1.13 -8.68
N GLN A 127 -10.20 1.66 -9.35
CA GLN A 127 -10.35 2.73 -10.34
C GLN A 127 -11.25 2.29 -11.51
N LYS A 128 -11.06 1.08 -12.03
CA LYS A 128 -11.94 0.51 -13.06
C LYS A 128 -13.39 0.40 -12.58
N ARG A 129 -13.60 0.01 -11.32
CA ARG A 129 -14.94 -0.13 -10.70
C ARG A 129 -15.65 1.20 -10.49
N HIS A 130 -14.89 2.29 -10.38
CA HIS A 130 -15.44 3.62 -10.19
C HIS A 130 -16.05 4.21 -11.48
N ASP A 131 -15.74 3.65 -12.66
CA ASP A 131 -16.42 4.02 -13.91
C ASP A 131 -17.93 3.73 -13.79
N PRO A 132 -18.82 4.73 -13.97
CA PRO A 132 -20.27 4.57 -13.90
C PRO A 132 -20.83 3.45 -14.80
N ASN A 133 -20.14 3.11 -15.90
CA ASN A 133 -20.56 2.08 -16.83
C ASN A 133 -20.04 0.68 -16.47
N TRP A 134 -19.11 0.56 -15.51
CA TRP A 134 -18.51 -0.71 -15.11
C TRP A 134 -19.57 -1.72 -14.66
N ASP A 135 -20.51 -1.31 -13.81
CA ASP A 135 -21.50 -2.24 -13.26
C ASP A 135 -22.48 -2.75 -14.33
N LYS A 136 -22.85 -1.89 -15.29
CA LYS A 136 -23.68 -2.27 -16.44
C LYS A 136 -22.96 -3.32 -17.31
N ALA A 137 -21.69 -3.08 -17.62
CA ALA A 137 -20.87 -4.01 -18.40
C ALA A 137 -20.69 -5.36 -17.68
N ARG A 138 -20.41 -5.34 -16.36
CA ARG A 138 -20.25 -6.54 -15.53
C ARG A 138 -21.53 -7.39 -15.48
N ARG A 139 -22.70 -6.76 -15.28
CA ARG A 139 -23.99 -7.48 -15.23
C ARG A 139 -24.32 -8.18 -16.54
N VAL A 140 -24.05 -7.54 -17.68
CA VAL A 140 -24.26 -8.14 -19.01
C VAL A 140 -23.31 -9.31 -19.27
N LYS A 141 -22.07 -9.26 -18.76
CA LYS A 141 -21.10 -10.35 -18.90
C LYS A 141 -21.52 -11.58 -18.08
N LYS A 142 -21.95 -11.36 -16.82
CA LYS A 142 -22.41 -12.43 -15.91
C LYS A 142 -23.67 -13.16 -16.40
N SER A 143 -24.53 -12.51 -17.18
CA SER A 143 -25.74 -13.14 -17.74
C SER A 143 -25.48 -14.02 -18.97
N LYS A 144 -24.23 -14.05 -19.48
CA LYS A 144 -23.82 -14.83 -20.64
C LYS A 144 -22.95 -16.04 -20.28
N GLU A 145 -22.59 -16.17 -19.01
CA GLU A 145 -21.94 -17.34 -18.39
C GLU A 145 -22.99 -18.23 -17.74
#